data_AF-A0A3D4Z081-F1
#
_entry.id   AF-A0A3D4Z081-F1
#
_cell.length_a   1.000
_cell.length_b   1.000
_cell.length_c   1.000
_cell.angle_alpha   90.00
_cell.angle_beta   90.00
_cell.angle_gamma   90.00
#
_symmetry.space_group_name_H-M   'P 1'
#
loop_
_entity.id
_entity.type
_entity.pdbx_description
1 polymer ?
#
loop_
_entity_poly.entity_id
_entity_poly.type
_entity_poly.pdbx_seq_one_letter_code
_entity_poly.pdbx_strand_id
1 'polypeptide(L)'
;MIRSSLNKVTNSHDSAVAKRLARFAPGEAEALNVWFRLHPLGVNLSLQILEWLEDLAKKQDESPSHLLEEIAQTEAKEEVTVKEWGRRIRDELQHRLNPAQKQHEARFREWVKSLDLSTKVKLVPPQNFEGRDFQLCVTFSHPEDLQVELQVLLKNLEHQAWKGLQEF
;
A
#
# COMPACT_ATOMS: atom_id res chain seq x y z
N MET A 1 39.72 -26.25 -16.44
CA MET A 1 39.67 -24.78 -16.34
C MET A 1 38.54 -24.27 -17.21
N ILE A 2 37.34 -24.10 -16.64
CA ILE A 2 36.18 -23.52 -17.33
C ILE A 2 35.54 -22.50 -16.38
N ARG A 3 35.40 -21.30 -16.92
CA ARG A 3 34.74 -20.08 -16.44
C ARG A 3 33.64 -20.27 -15.39
N SER A 4 33.77 -19.54 -14.28
CA SER A 4 32.64 -18.96 -13.54
C SER A 4 33.19 -17.68 -12.91
N SER A 5 33.12 -16.55 -13.62
CA SER A 5 31.97 -15.64 -13.52
C SER A 5 31.46 -15.49 -12.09
N LEU A 6 32.37 -15.26 -11.14
CA LEU A 6 32.10 -14.48 -9.93
C LEU A 6 31.72 -13.07 -10.36
N ASN A 7 30.51 -12.95 -10.91
CA ASN A 7 29.85 -11.69 -11.13
C ASN A 7 29.71 -11.04 -9.76
N LYS A 8 30.41 -9.91 -9.63
CA LYS A 8 30.13 -8.78 -8.76
C LYS A 8 28.66 -8.76 -8.30
N VAL A 9 28.36 -9.42 -7.19
CA VAL A 9 27.28 -8.99 -6.30
C VAL A 9 27.93 -8.01 -5.35
N THR A 10 28.26 -6.83 -5.88
CA THR A 10 28.40 -5.63 -5.06
C THR A 10 27.01 -5.34 -4.53
N ASN A 11 26.65 -6.03 -3.43
CA ASN A 11 25.47 -5.72 -2.64
C ASN A 11 25.70 -4.33 -2.04
N SER A 12 25.37 -3.31 -2.82
CA SER A 12 24.87 -2.05 -2.30
C SER A 12 23.57 -2.36 -1.56
N HIS A 13 23.66 -3.00 -0.39
CA HIS A 13 22.71 -2.72 0.67
C HIS A 13 22.95 -1.24 1.00
N ASP A 14 22.12 -0.44 0.35
CA ASP A 14 22.30 0.97 0.10
C ASP A 14 22.58 1.70 1.40
N SER A 15 23.53 2.64 1.41
CA SER A 15 23.97 3.36 2.61
C SER A 15 22.77 3.90 3.42
N ALA A 16 21.67 4.22 2.74
CA ALA A 16 20.41 4.62 3.33
C ALA A 16 19.76 3.54 4.23
N VAL A 17 19.69 2.28 3.79
CA VAL A 17 19.10 1.17 4.56
C VAL A 17 19.95 0.90 5.80
N ALA A 18 21.28 0.86 5.65
CA ALA A 18 22.20 0.69 6.78
C ALA A 18 22.06 1.81 7.81
N LYS A 19 21.96 3.07 7.36
CA LYS A 19 21.69 4.22 8.24
C LYS A 19 20.35 4.12 8.95
N ARG A 20 19.30 3.63 8.27
CA ARG A 20 17.97 3.44 8.89
C ARG A 20 18.02 2.33 9.94
N LEU A 21 18.66 1.20 9.65
CA LEU A 21 18.85 0.11 10.61
C LEU A 21 19.60 0.54 11.88
N ALA A 22 20.57 1.45 11.74
CA ALA A 22 21.31 1.99 12.89
C ALA A 22 20.46 2.82 13.88
N ARG A 23 19.21 3.14 13.55
CA ARG A 23 18.26 3.81 14.47
C ARG A 23 17.59 2.84 15.44
N PHE A 24 17.64 1.54 15.17
CA PHE A 24 17.09 0.51 16.03
C PHE A 24 18.10 0.11 17.12
N ALA A 25 17.60 -0.54 18.18
CA ALA A 25 18.48 -1.15 19.16
C ALA A 25 19.42 -2.16 18.48
N PRO A 26 20.68 -2.36 18.95
CA PRO A 26 21.66 -3.19 18.25
C PRO A 26 21.18 -4.61 17.91
N GLY A 27 20.44 -5.26 18.81
CA GLY A 27 19.87 -6.59 18.57
C GLY A 27 18.79 -6.60 17.48
N GLU A 28 17.89 -5.61 17.51
CA GLU A 28 16.86 -5.42 16.48
C GLU A 28 17.47 -5.09 15.12
N ALA A 29 18.47 -4.21 15.09
CA ALA A 29 19.16 -3.82 13.87
C ALA A 29 19.81 -5.03 13.19
N GLU A 30 20.47 -5.92 13.94
CA GLU A 30 21.07 -7.12 13.37
C GLU A 30 20.02 -8.12 12.87
N ALA A 31 18.95 -8.36 13.64
CA ALA A 31 17.87 -9.25 13.22
C ALA A 31 17.20 -8.78 11.91
N LEU A 32 16.87 -7.49 11.82
CA LEU A 32 16.31 -6.88 10.62
C LEU A 32 17.30 -6.93 9.45
N ASN A 33 18.60 -6.65 9.70
CA ASN A 33 19.64 -6.72 8.68
C ASN A 33 19.81 -8.14 8.11
N VAL A 34 19.75 -9.17 8.96
CA VAL A 34 19.72 -10.57 8.51
C VAL A 34 18.51 -10.81 7.61
N TRP A 35 17.32 -10.36 8.03
CA TRP A 35 16.09 -10.55 7.27
C TRP A 35 16.16 -9.91 5.87
N PHE A 36 16.60 -8.65 5.75
CA PHE A 36 16.70 -7.96 4.45
C PHE A 36 17.81 -8.53 3.55
N ARG A 37 18.85 -9.14 4.11
CA ARG A 37 19.88 -9.86 3.33
C ARG A 37 19.33 -11.15 2.72
N LEU A 38 18.48 -11.87 3.45
CA LEU A 38 17.84 -13.08 2.98
C LEU A 38 16.74 -12.79 1.95
N HIS A 39 16.11 -11.62 2.06
CA HIS A 39 15.00 -11.20 1.20
C HIS A 39 15.35 -9.88 0.51
N PRO A 40 16.08 -9.91 -0.62
CA PRO A 40 16.57 -8.70 -1.27
C PRO A 40 15.42 -7.92 -1.91
N LEU A 41 14.89 -6.96 -1.15
CA LEU A 41 13.91 -5.99 -1.60
C LEU A 41 14.61 -4.77 -2.22
N GLY A 42 13.90 -4.05 -3.10
CA GLY A 42 14.38 -2.77 -3.60
C GLY A 42 14.52 -1.74 -2.47
N VAL A 43 15.54 -0.89 -2.55
CA VAL A 43 15.93 0.07 -1.48
C VAL A 43 14.74 0.89 -0.96
N ASN A 44 13.93 1.46 -1.85
CA ASN A 44 12.77 2.25 -1.45
C ASN A 44 11.74 1.44 -0.66
N LEU A 45 11.51 0.18 -1.05
CA LEU A 45 10.58 -0.71 -0.36
C LEU A 45 11.14 -1.08 1.02
N SER A 46 12.44 -1.38 1.12
CA SER A 46 13.09 -1.67 2.41
C SER A 46 13.02 -0.48 3.37
N LEU A 47 13.29 0.74 2.88
CA LEU A 47 13.21 1.96 3.69
C LEU A 47 11.79 2.23 4.20
N GLN A 48 10.78 1.99 3.35
CA GLN A 48 9.38 2.17 3.73
C GLN A 48 8.93 1.12 4.76
N ILE A 49 9.31 -0.15 4.57
CA ILE A 49 9.03 -1.21 5.55
C ILE A 49 9.68 -0.87 6.90
N LEU A 50 10.95 -0.45 6.91
CA LEU A 50 11.65 -0.07 8.14
C LEU A 50 11.01 1.14 8.83
N GLU A 51 10.55 2.13 8.08
CA GLU A 51 9.81 3.27 8.62
C GLU A 51 8.53 2.84 9.34
N TRP A 52 7.71 2.05 8.65
CA TRP A 52 6.41 1.63 9.17
C TRP A 52 6.53 0.62 10.30
N LEU A 53 7.55 -0.24 10.28
CA LEU A 53 7.89 -1.09 11.42
C LEU A 53 8.27 -0.27 12.65
N GLU A 54 9.10 0.77 12.50
CA GLU A 54 9.49 1.64 13.61
C GLU A 54 8.27 2.31 14.24
N ASP A 55 7.37 2.83 13.42
CA ASP A 55 6.15 3.51 13.90
C ASP A 55 5.17 2.53 14.55
N LEU A 56 4.96 1.35 13.95
CA LEU A 56 4.04 0.35 14.47
C LEU A 56 4.55 -0.25 15.79
N ALA A 57 5.84 -0.59 15.85
CA ALA A 57 6.50 -1.09 17.05
C ALA A 57 6.35 -0.12 18.22
N LYS A 58 6.56 1.19 17.98
CA LYS A 58 6.35 2.23 19.00
C LYS A 58 4.89 2.34 19.44
N LYS A 59 3.95 2.18 18.51
CA LYS A 59 2.51 2.27 18.80
C LYS A 59 2.00 1.07 19.61
N GLN A 60 2.60 -0.11 19.42
CA GLN A 60 2.17 -1.36 20.03
C GLN A 60 3.05 -1.80 21.22
N ASP A 61 4.17 -1.11 21.47
CA ASP A 61 5.19 -1.50 22.45
C ASP A 61 5.75 -2.91 22.17
N GLU A 62 6.00 -3.21 20.89
CA GLU A 62 6.46 -4.52 20.41
C GLU A 62 7.82 -4.44 19.71
N SER A 63 8.49 -5.59 19.59
CA SER A 63 9.76 -5.71 18.86
C SER A 63 9.54 -5.55 17.34
N PRO A 64 10.25 -4.63 16.67
CA PRO A 64 10.20 -4.49 15.22
C PRO A 64 10.55 -5.79 14.46
N SER A 65 11.55 -6.54 14.93
CA SER A 65 11.94 -7.80 14.29
C SER A 65 10.87 -8.89 14.45
N HIS A 66 10.24 -8.97 15.63
CA HIS A 66 9.12 -9.88 15.87
C HIS A 66 7.91 -9.55 14.98
N LEU A 67 7.52 -8.27 14.90
CA LEU A 67 6.42 -7.81 14.04
C LEU A 67 6.68 -8.16 12.57
N LEU A 68 7.90 -7.94 12.08
CA LEU A 68 8.26 -8.28 10.71
C LEU A 68 8.15 -9.79 10.46
N GLU A 69 8.63 -10.61 11.39
CA GLU A 69 8.59 -12.06 11.27
C GLU A 69 7.14 -12.59 11.26
N GLU A 70 6.29 -12.11 12.17
CA GLU A 70 4.87 -12.46 12.24
C GLU A 70 4.13 -12.15 10.92
N ILE A 71 4.33 -10.94 10.40
CA ILE A 71 3.72 -10.50 9.13
C ILE A 71 4.27 -11.33 7.96
N ALA A 72 5.58 -11.52 7.92
CA ALA A 72 6.25 -12.31 6.89
C ALA A 72 5.71 -13.76 6.83
N GLN A 73 5.48 -14.39 7.98
CA GLN A 73 4.90 -15.73 8.08
C GLN A 73 3.44 -15.77 7.63
N THR A 74 2.66 -14.75 7.96
CA THR A 74 1.24 -14.66 7.56
C THR A 74 1.09 -14.49 6.04
N GLU A 75 1.98 -13.71 5.42
CA GLU A 75 1.97 -13.40 3.99
C GLU A 75 2.68 -14.44 3.10
N ALA A 76 3.38 -15.43 3.69
CA ALA A 76 4.15 -16.45 2.96
C ALA A 76 3.30 -17.52 2.25
N LYS A 77 2.04 -17.22 1.91
CA LYS A 77 1.12 -18.17 1.25
C LYS A 77 1.27 -18.06 -0.28
N GLU A 78 1.73 -19.17 -0.88
CA GLU A 78 1.87 -19.47 -2.32
C GLU A 78 3.14 -18.93 -3.03
N GLU A 79 3.41 -19.47 -4.23
CA GLU A 79 4.54 -19.17 -5.13
C GLU A 79 4.55 -17.70 -5.60
N VAL A 80 4.84 -16.78 -4.69
CA VAL A 80 4.97 -15.36 -4.98
C VAL A 80 6.43 -14.96 -5.17
N THR A 81 6.65 -14.02 -6.09
CA THR A 81 7.99 -13.44 -6.24
C THR A 81 8.37 -12.65 -4.98
N VAL A 82 9.67 -12.53 -4.68
CA VAL A 82 10.20 -11.74 -3.55
C VAL A 82 9.65 -10.30 -3.56
N LYS A 83 9.49 -9.71 -4.75
CA LYS A 83 8.94 -8.36 -4.91
C LYS A 83 7.46 -8.29 -4.52
N GLU A 84 6.67 -9.27 -4.92
CA GLU A 84 5.25 -9.34 -4.58
C GLU A 84 5.05 -9.57 -3.08
N TRP A 85 5.84 -10.48 -2.51
CA TRP A 85 5.83 -10.74 -1.07
C TRP A 85 6.22 -9.50 -0.25
N GLY A 86 7.28 -8.79 -0.64
CA GLY A 86 7.65 -7.53 0.02
C GLY A 86 6.56 -6.45 -0.10
N ARG A 87 5.81 -6.43 -1.20
CA ARG A 87 4.65 -5.53 -1.36
C ARG A 87 3.53 -5.90 -0.38
N ARG A 88 3.24 -7.19 -0.22
CA ARG A 88 2.24 -7.68 0.75
C ARG A 88 2.59 -7.30 2.19
N ILE A 89 3.85 -7.52 2.60
CA ILE A 89 4.34 -7.10 3.92
C ILE A 89 4.13 -5.60 4.13
N ARG A 90 4.51 -4.78 3.14
CA ARG A 90 4.29 -3.33 3.19
C ARG A 90 2.80 -3.01 3.34
N ASP A 91 1.93 -3.64 2.56
CA ASP A 91 0.49 -3.35 2.57
C ASP A 91 -0.15 -3.76 3.91
N GLU A 92 0.31 -4.86 4.52
CA GLU A 92 -0.11 -5.29 5.86
C GLU A 92 0.35 -4.31 6.96
N LEU A 93 1.61 -3.85 6.90
CA LEU A 93 2.11 -2.80 7.80
C LEU A 93 1.26 -1.52 7.69
N GLN A 94 0.93 -1.10 6.46
CA GLN A 94 0.05 0.04 6.24
C GLN A 94 -1.33 -0.17 6.87
N HIS A 95 -1.88 -1.37 6.73
CA HIS A 95 -3.17 -1.72 7.28
C HIS A 95 -3.19 -1.60 8.80
N ARG A 96 -2.18 -2.14 9.48
CA ARG A 96 -2.06 -2.08 10.94
C ARG A 96 -1.84 -0.66 11.46
N LEU A 97 -1.09 0.17 10.72
CA LEU A 97 -0.85 1.57 11.10
C LEU A 97 -2.13 2.41 11.01
N ASN A 98 -2.90 2.25 9.93
CA ASN A 98 -4.07 3.07 9.60
C ASN A 98 -5.34 2.22 9.36
N PRO A 99 -5.86 1.53 10.39
CA PRO A 99 -7.01 0.63 10.24
C PRO A 99 -8.28 1.38 9.82
N ALA A 100 -8.50 2.59 10.35
CA ALA A 100 -9.62 3.44 9.96
C ALA A 100 -9.56 3.78 8.45
N GLN A 101 -8.39 4.20 7.96
CA GLN A 101 -8.20 4.53 6.54
C GLN A 101 -8.52 3.33 5.63
N LYS A 102 -8.13 2.12 6.02
CA LYS A 102 -8.48 0.90 5.26
C LYS A 102 -9.97 0.58 5.28
N GLN A 103 -10.64 0.80 6.42
CA GLN A 103 -12.08 0.65 6.51
C GLN A 103 -12.80 1.66 5.62
N HIS A 104 -12.34 2.90 5.60
CA HIS A 104 -12.81 3.96 4.71
C HIS A 104 -12.59 3.61 3.22
N GLU A 105 -11.42 3.08 2.86
CA GLU A 105 -11.13 2.59 1.50
C GLU A 105 -12.05 1.43 1.09
N ALA A 106 -12.29 0.48 1.99
CA ALA A 106 -13.18 -0.64 1.74
C ALA A 106 -14.63 -0.19 1.51
N ARG A 107 -15.16 0.66 2.40
CA ARG A 107 -16.51 1.25 2.25
C ARG A 107 -16.63 2.06 0.96
N PHE A 108 -15.61 2.86 0.63
CA PHE A 108 -15.58 3.59 -0.63
C PHE A 108 -15.72 2.66 -1.84
N ARG A 109 -14.98 1.55 -1.88
CA ARG A 109 -15.06 0.58 -2.97
C ARG A 109 -16.45 -0.06 -3.07
N GLU A 110 -17.07 -0.38 -1.94
CA GLU A 110 -18.44 -0.91 -1.91
C GLU A 110 -19.45 0.11 -2.45
N TRP A 111 -19.34 1.37 -2.05
CA TRP A 111 -20.20 2.45 -2.57
C TRP A 111 -20.00 2.66 -4.06
N VAL A 112 -18.77 2.79 -4.55
CA VAL A 112 -18.48 2.93 -5.99
C VAL A 112 -19.03 1.76 -6.79
N LYS A 113 -18.89 0.53 -6.27
CA LYS A 113 -19.46 -0.66 -6.92
C LYS A 113 -20.99 -0.60 -6.96
N SER A 114 -21.63 -0.14 -5.89
CA SER A 114 -23.09 -0.01 -5.83
C SER A 114 -23.66 1.14 -6.67
N LEU A 115 -22.82 2.13 -7.03
CA LEU A 115 -23.20 3.23 -7.90
C LEU A 115 -23.31 2.83 -9.38
N ASP A 116 -22.84 1.63 -9.74
CA ASP A 116 -22.85 1.07 -11.10
C ASP A 116 -22.35 2.10 -12.15
N LEU A 117 -21.28 2.81 -11.80
CA LEU A 117 -20.69 3.83 -12.66
C LEU A 117 -20.13 3.18 -13.94
N SER A 118 -20.36 3.82 -15.08
CA SER A 118 -19.78 3.37 -16.34
C SER A 118 -18.25 3.36 -16.26
N THR A 119 -17.59 2.55 -17.09
CA THR A 119 -16.11 2.49 -17.13
C THR A 119 -15.45 3.81 -17.54
N LYS A 120 -16.22 4.75 -18.09
CA LYS A 120 -15.79 6.10 -18.44
C LYS A 120 -15.83 7.06 -17.25
N VAL A 121 -16.55 6.72 -16.18
CA VAL A 121 -16.70 7.55 -14.98
C VAL A 121 -15.90 6.95 -13.82
N LYS A 122 -15.06 7.78 -13.21
CA LYS A 122 -14.29 7.41 -12.03
C LYS A 122 -14.58 8.38 -10.90
N LEU A 123 -15.00 7.85 -9.77
CA LEU A 123 -15.03 8.60 -8.52
C LEU A 123 -13.65 8.49 -7.84
N VAL A 124 -13.10 9.63 -7.42
CA VAL A 124 -11.81 9.74 -6.74
C VAL A 124 -12.08 10.27 -5.34
N PRO A 125 -11.65 9.55 -4.29
CA PRO A 125 -11.85 9.97 -2.91
C PRO A 125 -10.90 11.12 -2.54
N PRO A 126 -11.17 11.84 -1.44
CA PRO A 126 -10.22 12.78 -0.87
C PRO A 126 -8.89 12.09 -0.54
N GLN A 127 -7.81 12.87 -0.50
CA GLN A 127 -6.47 12.33 -0.23
C GLN A 127 -6.47 11.62 1.13
N ASN A 128 -5.96 10.39 1.16
CA ASN A 128 -5.97 9.53 2.35
C ASN A 128 -7.36 9.27 2.97
N PHE A 129 -8.45 9.52 2.24
CA PHE A 129 -9.82 9.55 2.80
C PHE A 129 -10.01 10.59 3.91
N GLU A 130 -9.18 11.63 3.93
CA GLU A 130 -9.28 12.76 4.84
C GLU A 130 -9.83 13.98 4.09
N GLY A 131 -11.10 14.31 4.34
CA GLY A 131 -11.79 15.42 3.70
C GLY A 131 -13.19 15.05 3.22
N ARG A 132 -13.91 16.03 2.69
CA ARG A 132 -15.30 15.87 2.22
C ARG A 132 -15.46 15.96 0.71
N ASP A 133 -14.41 16.38 0.03
CA ASP A 133 -14.46 16.69 -1.39
C ASP A 133 -14.07 15.46 -2.21
N PHE A 134 -15.04 14.96 -2.97
CA PHE A 134 -14.83 13.91 -3.96
C PHE A 134 -14.66 14.54 -5.33
N GLN A 135 -13.79 13.95 -6.14
CA GLN A 135 -13.66 14.32 -7.55
C GLN A 135 -14.30 13.26 -8.42
N LEU A 136 -15.05 13.71 -9.43
CA LEU A 136 -15.62 12.83 -10.44
C LEU A 136 -14.94 13.11 -11.77
N CYS A 137 -14.28 12.10 -12.33
CA CYS A 137 -13.58 12.18 -13.60
C CYS A 137 -14.39 11.45 -14.67
N VAL A 138 -14.69 12.13 -15.78
CA VAL A 138 -15.36 11.53 -16.94
C VAL A 138 -14.40 11.53 -18.12
N THR A 139 -14.15 10.35 -18.68
CA THR A 139 -13.34 10.17 -19.89
C THR A 139 -14.25 10.10 -21.10
N PHE A 140 -14.06 11.00 -22.07
CA PHE A 140 -14.86 11.06 -23.29
C PHE A 140 -13.99 11.41 -24.50
N SER A 141 -14.45 11.00 -25.69
CA SER A 141 -13.77 11.32 -26.94
C SER A 141 -14.50 12.41 -27.73
N HIS A 142 -15.82 12.50 -27.56
CA HIS A 142 -16.68 13.49 -28.23
C HIS A 142 -17.57 14.20 -27.20
N PRO A 143 -17.97 15.47 -27.42
CA PRO A 143 -18.83 16.20 -26.50
C PRO A 143 -20.17 15.48 -26.20
N GLU A 144 -20.71 14.75 -27.16
CA GLU A 144 -21.96 13.99 -27.03
C GLU A 144 -21.81 12.85 -26.01
N ASP A 145 -20.64 12.20 -25.95
CA ASP A 145 -20.34 11.16 -24.95
C ASP A 145 -20.41 11.75 -23.54
N LEU A 146 -19.81 12.94 -23.33
CA LEU A 146 -19.85 13.63 -22.04
C LEU A 146 -21.30 13.96 -21.64
N GLN A 147 -22.10 14.45 -22.58
CA GLN A 147 -23.50 14.78 -22.32
C GLN A 147 -24.30 13.56 -21.86
N VAL A 148 -24.11 12.40 -22.53
CA VAL A 148 -24.78 11.15 -22.17
C VAL A 148 -24.38 10.71 -20.75
N GLU A 149 -23.08 10.68 -20.44
CA GLU A 149 -22.60 10.28 -19.12
C GLU A 149 -23.11 11.21 -18.01
N LEU A 150 -23.10 12.53 -18.23
CA LEU A 150 -23.62 13.49 -17.26
C LEU A 150 -25.12 13.31 -17.03
N GLN A 151 -25.91 13.01 -18.07
CA GLN A 151 -27.35 12.74 -17.91
C GLN A 151 -27.62 11.49 -17.09
N VAL A 152 -26.85 10.42 -17.30
CA VAL A 152 -26.96 9.19 -16.49
C VAL A 152 -26.61 9.48 -15.03
N LEU A 153 -25.52 10.20 -14.79
CA LEU A 153 -25.08 10.57 -13.44
C LEU A 153 -26.15 11.40 -12.72
N LEU A 154 -26.66 12.45 -13.36
CA LEU A 154 -27.67 13.33 -12.78
C LEU A 154 -28.95 12.58 -12.41
N LYS A 155 -29.38 11.61 -13.23
CA LYS A 155 -30.56 10.77 -12.94
C LYS A 155 -30.35 9.86 -11.73
N ASN A 156 -29.11 9.47 -11.46
CA ASN A 156 -28.78 8.52 -10.40
C ASN A 156 -28.31 9.20 -9.10
N LEU A 157 -28.34 10.53 -8.99
CA LEU A 157 -27.87 11.27 -7.80
C LEU A 157 -28.66 10.96 -6.53
N GLU A 158 -29.92 10.53 -6.64
CA GLU A 158 -30.74 10.19 -5.48
C GLU A 158 -30.44 8.79 -4.90
N HIS A 159 -29.58 8.02 -5.56
CA HIS A 159 -29.19 6.69 -5.11
C HIS A 159 -28.53 6.73 -3.72
N GLN A 160 -28.92 5.81 -2.82
CA GLN A 160 -28.48 5.82 -1.41
C GLN A 160 -26.96 5.78 -1.25
N ALA A 161 -26.24 5.17 -2.20
CA ALA A 161 -24.78 5.11 -2.17
C ALA A 161 -24.12 6.50 -2.22
N TRP A 162 -24.76 7.51 -2.84
CA TRP A 162 -24.26 8.89 -2.80
C TRP A 162 -24.37 9.51 -1.41
N LYS A 163 -25.36 9.10 -0.61
CA LYS A 163 -25.50 9.54 0.78
C LYS A 163 -24.41 8.90 1.66
N GLY A 164 -24.04 7.65 1.39
CA GLY A 164 -22.93 6.99 2.09
C GLY A 164 -21.61 7.74 1.95
N LEU A 165 -21.35 8.37 0.80
CA LEU A 165 -20.16 9.21 0.59
C LEU A 165 -20.12 10.46 1.48
N GLN A 166 -21.22 10.86 2.14
CA GLN A 166 -21.25 11.98 3.07
C GLN A 166 -20.85 11.59 4.51
N GLU A 167 -20.68 10.30 4.77
CA GLU A 167 -20.38 9.75 6.11
C GLU A 167 -18.87 9.57 6.38
N PHE A 168 -18.00 10.18 5.55
CA PHE A 168 -16.56 10.27 5.80
C PHE A 168 -16.20 11.39 6.79
#